data_AF-A0A2T0K0A8-F1
#
_entry.id   AF-A0A2T0K0A8-F1
#
_cell.length_a   1.000
_cell.length_b   1.000
_cell.length_c   1.000
_cell.angle_alpha   90.00
_cell.angle_beta   90.00
_cell.angle_gamma   90.00
#
_symmetry.space_group_name_H-M   'P 1'
#
loop_
_entity.id
_entity.type
_entity.pdbx_description
1 polymer ?
#
loop_
_entity_poly.entity_id
_entity_poly.type
_entity_poly.pdbx_seq_one_letter_code
_entity_poly.pdbx_strand_id
1 'polypeptide(L)'
;MNTEARDLDDLEPDDARPASQQIANVLRAAILTRRFAPGERLPSQNDLSERYGVARETIKSALRILRDDRLIISRQGSGAFVRAQTDRPVGLRPHIEAAFEQSHITIDFAGFSSETLHGAIQEPLDKIRAGRLTPESIAIRILLPDLTQPAVVPSRAEPAGDDPAVRERAARIARRHTEAIVESVGELATLGLVRNATTDIRAYGTTVLSKLYILNRDEVFFGFYPVVRNTVSVEKQAVPIFDVLGKDVPLFHYATTGDVGDAGDQFVQQSQAWFDSIWDTIAHEYNP
;
A
#
# COMPACT_ATOMS: atom_id res chain seq x y z
N MET A 1 14.77 36.39 -1.22
CA MET A 1 15.67 36.16 -2.37
C MET A 1 15.19 34.91 -3.05
N ASN A 2 14.63 35.06 -4.26
CA ASN A 2 13.86 34.06 -4.98
C ASN A 2 14.80 32.97 -5.52
N THR A 3 14.68 31.72 -5.07
CA THR A 3 15.43 30.59 -5.65
C THR A 3 14.60 30.03 -6.79
N GLU A 4 14.67 30.68 -7.95
CA GLU A 4 14.16 30.11 -9.20
C GLU A 4 14.95 28.85 -9.57
N ALA A 5 14.28 27.95 -10.28
CA ALA A 5 14.76 26.63 -10.65
C ALA A 5 16.19 26.68 -11.24
N ARG A 6 17.18 26.17 -10.49
CA ARG A 6 18.49 25.82 -11.06
C ARG A 6 18.22 24.79 -12.17
N ASP A 7 18.55 25.17 -13.39
CA ASP A 7 18.48 24.28 -14.54
C ASP A 7 19.38 23.06 -14.31
N LEU A 8 18.98 21.92 -14.88
CA LEU A 8 19.66 20.63 -14.74
C LEU A 8 21.05 20.59 -15.43
N ASP A 9 21.61 21.76 -15.73
CA ASP A 9 22.71 21.93 -16.68
C ASP A 9 24.04 22.26 -16.02
N ASP A 10 24.04 22.80 -14.80
CA ASP A 10 25.28 23.27 -14.16
C ASP A 10 25.70 22.41 -12.97
N LEU A 11 26.89 21.80 -13.09
CA LEU A 11 27.62 21.26 -11.94
C LEU A 11 28.12 22.42 -11.09
N GLU A 12 28.03 22.29 -9.76
CA GLU A 12 28.48 23.35 -8.86
C GLU A 12 30.02 23.28 -8.74
N PRO A 13 30.78 24.29 -9.23
CA PRO A 13 32.24 24.20 -9.30
C PRO A 13 32.90 24.07 -7.93
N ASP A 14 32.26 24.62 -6.89
CA ASP A 14 32.73 24.65 -5.50
C ASP A 14 32.11 23.54 -4.62
N ASP A 15 31.35 22.61 -5.19
CA ASP A 15 30.78 21.50 -4.43
C ASP A 15 31.84 20.40 -4.20
N ALA A 16 32.14 20.16 -2.92
CA ALA A 16 33.13 19.18 -2.47
C ALA A 16 32.80 17.71 -2.84
N ARG A 17 31.60 17.43 -3.34
CA ARG A 17 31.18 16.09 -3.78
C ARG A 17 31.77 15.74 -5.15
N PRO A 18 32.12 14.46 -5.39
CA PRO A 18 32.56 14.01 -6.71
C PRO A 18 31.53 14.34 -7.81
N ALA A 19 31.98 14.68 -9.01
CA ALA A 19 31.12 15.02 -10.14
C ALA A 19 30.06 13.93 -10.44
N SER A 20 30.39 12.65 -10.27
CA SER A 20 29.44 11.54 -10.39
C SER A 20 28.28 11.62 -9.39
N GLN A 21 28.55 12.07 -8.16
CA GLN A 21 27.54 12.25 -7.11
C GLN A 21 26.68 13.47 -7.39
N GLN A 22 27.27 14.57 -7.87
CA GLN A 22 26.54 15.77 -8.27
C GLN A 22 25.55 15.45 -9.41
N ILE A 23 26.02 14.78 -10.47
CA ILE A 23 25.19 14.36 -11.60
C ILE A 23 24.09 13.39 -11.15
N ALA A 24 24.40 12.44 -10.28
CA ALA A 24 23.38 11.55 -9.71
C ALA A 24 22.32 12.34 -8.93
N ASN A 25 22.70 13.38 -8.17
CA ASN A 25 21.73 14.21 -7.44
C ASN A 25 20.83 15.02 -8.38
N VAL A 26 21.40 15.60 -9.45
CA VAL A 26 20.65 16.35 -10.45
C VAL A 26 19.64 15.45 -11.17
N LEU A 27 20.08 14.30 -11.67
CA LEU A 27 19.20 13.32 -12.31
C LEU A 27 18.18 12.73 -11.35
N ARG A 28 18.55 12.48 -10.08
CA ARG A 28 17.61 12.06 -9.03
C ARG A 28 16.52 13.10 -8.84
N ALA A 29 16.87 14.38 -8.73
CA ALA A 29 15.89 15.46 -8.61
C ALA A 29 14.95 15.47 -9.83
N ALA A 30 15.49 15.40 -11.05
CA ALA A 30 14.68 15.35 -12.28
C ALA A 30 13.69 14.17 -12.31
N ILE A 31 14.12 12.98 -11.88
CA ILE A 31 13.25 11.80 -11.76
C ILE A 31 12.18 12.01 -10.68
N LEU A 32 12.57 12.49 -9.50
CA LEU A 32 11.65 12.68 -8.36
C LEU A 32 10.59 13.75 -8.64
N THR A 33 10.94 14.81 -9.38
CA THR A 33 10.04 15.89 -9.82
C THR A 33 9.31 15.59 -11.12
N ARG A 34 9.38 14.35 -11.64
CA ARG A 34 8.74 13.90 -12.90
C ARG A 34 9.13 14.70 -14.16
N ARG A 35 10.33 15.30 -14.19
CA ARG A 35 10.91 15.83 -15.45
C ARG A 35 11.32 14.70 -16.39
N PHE A 36 11.65 13.53 -15.83
CA PHE A 36 11.64 12.26 -16.55
C PHE A 36 10.49 11.41 -15.99
N ALA A 37 9.58 10.98 -16.85
CA ALA A 37 8.43 10.17 -16.49
C ALA A 37 8.86 8.72 -16.15
N PRO A 38 8.09 8.00 -15.31
CA PRO A 38 8.30 6.57 -15.11
C PRO A 38 8.26 5.81 -16.44
N GLY A 39 9.20 4.90 -16.66
CA GLY A 39 9.35 4.18 -17.94
C GLY A 39 10.04 4.98 -19.05
N GLU A 40 10.27 6.29 -18.86
CA GLU A 40 10.97 7.12 -19.82
C GLU A 40 12.45 6.73 -19.93
N ARG A 41 12.99 6.79 -21.14
CA ARG A 41 14.41 6.57 -21.39
C ARG A 41 15.21 7.81 -20.99
N LEU A 42 16.22 7.65 -20.15
CA LEU A 42 17.17 8.73 -19.88
C LEU A 42 18.02 9.02 -21.13
N PRO A 43 18.53 10.27 -21.26
CA PRO A 43 19.52 10.60 -22.29
C PRO A 43 20.71 9.63 -22.26
N SER A 44 21.32 9.39 -23.42
CA SER A 44 22.41 8.41 -23.52
C SER A 44 23.63 8.86 -22.72
N GLN A 45 24.55 7.93 -22.43
CA GLN A 45 25.80 8.29 -21.75
C GLN A 45 26.61 9.33 -22.55
N ASN A 46 26.46 9.35 -23.87
CA ASN A 46 27.11 10.33 -24.73
C ASN A 46 26.46 11.70 -24.55
N ASP A 47 25.14 11.77 -24.62
CA ASP A 47 24.40 13.02 -24.47
C ASP A 47 24.64 13.64 -23.09
N LEU A 48 24.65 12.81 -22.04
CA LEU A 48 24.96 13.27 -20.68
C LEU A 48 26.42 13.71 -20.53
N SER A 49 27.36 13.02 -21.19
CA SER A 49 28.79 13.38 -21.16
C SER A 49 29.04 14.72 -21.83
N GLU A 50 28.40 14.96 -22.98
CA GLU A 50 28.45 16.23 -23.70
C GLU A 50 27.74 17.35 -22.92
N ARG A 51 26.55 17.08 -22.40
CA ARG A 51 25.76 18.04 -21.62
C ARG A 51 26.48 18.55 -20.37
N TYR A 52 27.09 17.65 -19.59
CA TYR A 52 27.76 18.03 -18.34
C TYR A 52 29.26 18.30 -18.51
N GLY A 53 29.82 18.15 -19.72
CA GLY A 53 31.25 18.37 -19.97
C GLY A 53 32.19 17.42 -19.21
N VAL A 54 31.74 16.21 -18.87
CA VAL A 54 32.52 15.24 -18.08
C VAL A 54 32.84 13.96 -18.85
N ALA A 55 33.87 13.23 -18.43
CA ALA A 55 34.21 11.93 -19.01
C ALA A 55 33.07 10.89 -18.85
N ARG A 56 32.93 9.99 -19.84
CA ARG A 56 31.89 8.94 -19.84
C ARG A 56 31.92 8.04 -18.60
N GLU A 57 33.09 7.74 -18.04
CA GLU A 57 33.20 6.92 -16.82
C GLU A 57 32.60 7.63 -15.59
N THR A 58 32.58 8.97 -15.58
CA THR A 58 31.88 9.78 -14.56
C THR A 58 30.37 9.61 -14.69
N ILE A 59 29.84 9.68 -15.92
CA ILE A 59 28.40 9.42 -16.21
C ILE A 59 28.02 8.00 -15.83
N LYS A 60 28.82 7.01 -16.22
CA LYS A 60 28.60 5.60 -15.87
C LYS A 60 28.57 5.39 -14.35
N SER A 61 29.42 6.11 -13.61
CA SER A 61 29.41 6.10 -12.15
C SER A 61 28.16 6.76 -11.56
N ALA A 62 27.70 7.89 -12.14
CA ALA A 62 26.44 8.53 -11.74
C ALA A 62 25.22 7.63 -11.99
N LEU A 63 25.14 6.99 -13.16
CA LEU A 63 24.07 6.05 -13.49
C LEU A 63 24.12 4.80 -12.60
N ARG A 64 25.31 4.35 -12.19
CA ARG A 64 25.45 3.27 -11.20
C ARG A 64 24.85 3.68 -9.86
N ILE A 65 25.13 4.88 -9.36
CA ILE A 65 24.51 5.42 -8.13
C ILE A 65 22.98 5.39 -8.24
N LEU A 66 22.41 5.90 -9.34
CA LEU A 66 20.94 5.89 -9.55
C LEU A 66 20.35 4.48 -9.65
N ARG A 67 21.09 3.53 -10.20
CA ARG A 67 20.68 2.12 -10.27
C ARG A 67 20.73 1.46 -8.90
N ASP A 68 21.76 1.75 -8.12
CA ASP A 68 21.92 1.26 -6.75
C ASP A 68 20.81 1.84 -5.84
N ASP A 69 20.40 3.09 -6.09
CA ASP A 69 19.22 3.76 -5.51
C ASP A 69 17.87 3.24 -6.07
N ARG A 70 17.90 2.29 -7.01
CA ARG A 70 16.74 1.71 -7.70
C ARG A 70 15.88 2.72 -8.47
N LEU A 71 16.38 3.90 -8.81
CA LEU A 71 15.64 4.91 -9.58
C LEU A 71 15.58 4.61 -11.09
N ILE A 72 16.53 3.83 -11.58
CA ILE A 72 16.62 3.45 -12.99
C ILE A 72 16.86 1.96 -13.17
N ILE A 73 16.55 1.45 -14.36
CA ILE A 73 16.92 0.12 -14.84
C ILE A 73 17.75 0.25 -16.11
N SER A 74 18.72 -0.64 -16.31
CA SER A 74 19.49 -0.73 -17.56
C SER A 74 18.92 -1.85 -18.42
N ARG A 75 18.59 -1.55 -19.68
CA ARG A 75 18.26 -2.57 -20.69
C ARG A 75 19.47 -2.73 -21.62
N GLN A 76 20.01 -3.94 -21.72
CA GLN A 76 21.17 -4.22 -22.56
C GLN A 76 20.88 -3.80 -24.01
N GLY A 77 21.74 -2.96 -24.59
CA GLY A 77 21.57 -2.42 -25.95
C GLY A 77 20.58 -1.25 -26.09
N SER A 78 19.72 -0.99 -25.09
CA SER A 78 18.62 -0.01 -25.20
C SER A 78 18.76 1.21 -24.28
N GLY A 79 19.74 1.23 -23.39
CA GLY A 79 20.04 2.39 -22.52
C GLY A 79 19.47 2.27 -21.09
N ALA A 80 19.43 3.40 -20.38
CA ALA A 80 18.90 3.51 -19.04
C ALA A 80 17.46 4.05 -19.08
N PHE A 81 16.55 3.46 -18.32
CA PHE A 81 15.16 3.87 -18.22
C PHE A 81 14.83 4.21 -16.78
N VAL A 82 14.04 5.26 -16.56
CA VAL A 82 13.44 5.54 -15.25
C VAL A 82 12.58 4.34 -14.89
N ARG A 83 12.80 3.80 -13.68
CA ARG A 83 11.99 2.68 -13.21
C ARG A 83 10.53 3.12 -13.21
N ALA A 84 9.66 2.37 -13.90
CA ALA A 84 8.22 2.52 -13.76
C ALA A 84 7.89 2.29 -12.28
N GLN A 85 7.51 3.35 -11.58
CA GLN A 85 7.36 3.32 -10.14
C GLN A 85 5.95 2.79 -9.83
N THR A 86 5.82 1.47 -9.59
CA THR A 86 4.67 0.91 -8.84
C THR A 86 4.81 1.14 -7.32
N ASP A 87 5.89 1.81 -6.89
CA ASP A 87 6.38 1.71 -5.52
C ASP A 87 6.50 3.07 -4.82
N ARG A 88 5.47 3.94 -4.90
CA ARG A 88 5.30 4.96 -3.86
C ARG A 88 4.27 4.44 -2.87
N PRO A 89 4.53 4.56 -1.55
CA PRO A 89 3.45 4.49 -0.57
C PRO A 89 2.39 5.52 -1.00
N VAL A 90 1.25 5.05 -1.50
CA VAL A 90 0.12 5.92 -1.82
C VAL A 90 -0.85 5.91 -0.66
N GLY A 91 -1.55 7.04 -0.48
CA GLY A 91 -2.64 7.11 0.48
C GLY A 91 -3.79 6.24 -0.02
N LEU A 92 -4.27 5.31 0.82
CA LEU A 92 -5.46 4.50 0.52
C LEU A 92 -6.72 5.36 0.37
N ARG A 93 -6.83 6.43 1.17
CA ARG A 93 -8.07 7.24 1.29
C ARG A 93 -8.55 7.85 -0.03
N PRO A 94 -7.72 8.54 -0.83
CA PRO A 94 -8.17 9.09 -2.11
C PRO A 94 -8.77 8.04 -3.06
N HIS A 95 -8.24 6.81 -3.05
CA HIS A 95 -8.73 5.74 -3.91
C HIS A 95 -10.01 5.10 -3.40
N ILE A 96 -10.16 4.99 -2.08
CA ILE A 96 -11.45 4.62 -1.47
C ILE A 96 -12.49 5.69 -1.79
N GLU A 97 -12.17 6.98 -1.65
CA GLU A 97 -13.10 8.05 -2.01
C GLU A 97 -13.52 7.98 -3.47
N ALA A 98 -12.58 7.80 -4.40
CA ALA A 98 -12.87 7.61 -5.81
C ALA A 98 -13.72 6.35 -6.09
N ALA A 99 -13.46 5.24 -5.40
CA ALA A 99 -14.25 4.03 -5.52
C ALA A 99 -15.72 4.27 -5.13
N PHE A 100 -15.97 5.08 -4.09
CA PHE A 100 -17.30 5.42 -3.61
C PHE A 100 -18.07 6.42 -4.50
N GLU A 101 -17.41 7.01 -5.51
CA GLU A 101 -18.08 7.79 -6.56
C GLU A 101 -18.76 6.91 -7.63
N GLN A 102 -18.47 5.60 -7.65
CA GLN A 102 -19.04 4.66 -8.60
C GLN A 102 -20.43 4.13 -8.16
N SER A 103 -21.25 3.68 -9.12
CA SER A 103 -22.58 3.12 -8.81
C SER A 103 -22.53 1.79 -8.06
N HIS A 104 -21.50 0.96 -8.31
CA HIS A 104 -21.38 -0.36 -7.71
C HIS A 104 -20.01 -0.49 -7.06
N ILE A 105 -20.00 -0.52 -5.73
CA ILE A 105 -18.78 -0.51 -4.94
C ILE A 105 -18.50 -1.93 -4.44
N THR A 106 -17.30 -2.43 -4.68
CA THR A 106 -16.81 -3.67 -4.07
C THR A 106 -15.48 -3.42 -3.37
N ILE A 107 -15.34 -3.93 -2.14
CA ILE A 107 -14.10 -3.86 -1.38
C ILE A 107 -13.83 -5.22 -0.78
N ASP A 108 -12.73 -5.85 -1.20
CA ASP A 108 -12.20 -7.03 -0.55
C ASP A 108 -11.01 -6.61 0.31
N PHE A 109 -11.05 -6.91 1.60
CA PHE A 109 -9.97 -6.60 2.54
C PHE A 109 -9.47 -7.87 3.22
N ALA A 110 -8.18 -8.12 3.16
CA ALA A 110 -7.51 -9.12 3.98
C ALA A 110 -6.47 -8.45 4.85
N GLY A 111 -6.59 -8.59 6.17
CA GLY A 111 -5.69 -7.92 7.10
C GLY A 111 -5.93 -8.32 8.54
N PHE A 112 -5.31 -7.59 9.47
CA PHE A 112 -5.28 -8.02 10.87
C PHE A 112 -6.53 -7.58 11.66
N SER A 113 -6.95 -6.33 11.54
CA SER A 113 -8.00 -5.75 12.41
C SER A 113 -9.07 -4.91 11.73
N SER A 114 -9.01 -4.74 10.41
CA SER A 114 -9.88 -3.80 9.65
C SER A 114 -9.80 -2.33 10.12
N GLU A 115 -8.92 -1.96 11.05
CA GLU A 115 -8.87 -0.60 11.62
C GLU A 115 -8.62 0.48 10.56
N THR A 116 -7.70 0.18 9.64
CA THR A 116 -7.33 1.11 8.54
C THR A 116 -8.43 1.20 7.49
N LEU A 117 -9.13 0.10 7.18
CA LEU A 117 -10.32 0.12 6.33
C LEU A 117 -11.43 0.94 6.98
N HIS A 118 -11.78 0.63 8.23
CA HIS A 118 -12.83 1.30 8.99
C HIS A 118 -12.61 2.82 8.95
N GLY A 119 -11.42 3.29 9.30
CA GLY A 119 -11.10 4.72 9.30
C GLY A 119 -10.99 5.37 7.92
N ALA A 120 -10.88 4.60 6.83
CA ALA A 120 -10.81 5.13 5.46
C ALA A 120 -12.18 5.26 4.80
N ILE A 121 -13.15 4.43 5.18
CA ILE A 121 -14.51 4.47 4.61
C ILE A 121 -15.45 5.46 5.32
N GLN A 122 -15.12 5.96 6.51
CA GLN A 122 -16.01 6.84 7.28
C GLN A 122 -16.48 8.08 6.50
N GLU A 123 -15.55 8.81 5.89
CA GLU A 123 -15.90 10.02 5.14
C GLU A 123 -16.80 9.73 3.92
N PRO A 124 -16.51 8.72 3.07
CA PRO A 124 -17.44 8.29 2.03
C PRO A 124 -18.83 7.92 2.55
N LEU A 125 -18.93 7.17 3.65
CA LEU A 125 -20.22 6.82 4.26
C LEU A 125 -20.98 8.07 4.74
N ASP A 126 -20.30 9.04 5.34
CA ASP A 126 -20.89 10.33 5.73
C ASP A 126 -21.34 11.17 4.53
N LYS A 127 -20.60 11.11 3.41
CA LYS A 127 -21.02 11.74 2.15
C LYS A 127 -22.31 11.09 1.62
N ILE A 128 -22.50 9.78 1.79
CA ILE A 128 -23.77 9.09 1.44
C ILE A 128 -24.90 9.54 2.37
N ARG A 129 -24.67 9.56 3.69
CA ARG A 129 -25.66 10.05 4.68
C ARG A 129 -26.12 11.47 4.39
N ALA A 130 -25.21 12.31 3.89
CA ALA A 130 -25.50 13.69 3.49
C ALA A 130 -26.13 13.83 2.08
N GLY A 131 -26.35 12.73 1.35
CA GLY A 131 -26.87 12.74 -0.02
C GLY A 131 -25.90 13.29 -1.06
N ARG A 132 -24.60 13.39 -0.74
CA ARG A 132 -23.55 13.85 -1.67
C ARG A 132 -23.01 12.73 -2.57
N LEU A 133 -23.13 11.49 -2.11
CA LEU A 133 -22.87 10.28 -2.89
C LEU A 133 -24.11 9.40 -2.86
N THR A 134 -24.45 8.77 -3.97
CA THR A 134 -25.67 7.95 -4.11
C THR A 134 -25.38 6.65 -4.87
N PRO A 135 -24.50 5.77 -4.36
CA PRO A 135 -24.21 4.50 -5.01
C PRO A 135 -25.46 3.61 -5.02
N GLU A 136 -25.56 2.74 -6.01
CA GLU A 136 -26.63 1.75 -6.10
C GLU A 136 -26.37 0.55 -5.18
N SER A 137 -25.11 0.15 -5.02
CA SER A 137 -24.72 -0.95 -4.14
C SER A 137 -23.34 -0.80 -3.50
N ILE A 138 -23.20 -1.35 -2.29
CA ILE A 138 -21.93 -1.53 -1.58
C ILE A 138 -21.82 -3.00 -1.17
N ALA A 139 -20.71 -3.66 -1.52
CA ALA A 139 -20.40 -5.00 -1.03
C ALA A 139 -18.97 -5.01 -0.46
N ILE A 140 -18.85 -5.32 0.83
CA ILE A 140 -17.54 -5.41 1.50
C ILE A 140 -17.32 -6.85 1.96
N ARG A 141 -16.19 -7.45 1.62
CA ARG A 141 -15.75 -8.75 2.14
C ARG A 141 -14.48 -8.58 2.98
N ILE A 142 -14.48 -9.13 4.18
CA ILE A 142 -13.39 -8.97 5.15
C ILE A 142 -12.83 -10.35 5.54
N LEU A 143 -11.54 -10.57 5.29
CA LEU A 143 -10.77 -11.71 5.76
C LEU A 143 -9.88 -11.32 6.95
N LEU A 144 -10.06 -12.03 8.07
CA LEU A 144 -9.32 -11.83 9.32
C LEU A 144 -8.56 -13.09 9.76
N PRO A 145 -7.48 -12.95 10.55
CA PRO A 145 -6.90 -14.09 11.25
C PRO A 145 -7.90 -14.65 12.27
N ASP A 146 -8.02 -15.97 12.33
CA ASP A 146 -8.72 -16.64 13.42
C ASP A 146 -7.87 -16.61 14.69
N LEU A 147 -8.08 -15.58 15.52
CA LEU A 147 -7.39 -15.38 16.78
C LEU A 147 -7.90 -16.28 17.92
N THR A 148 -8.87 -17.17 17.66
CA THR A 148 -9.23 -18.23 18.63
C THR A 148 -8.15 -19.32 18.68
N GLN A 149 -7.37 -19.46 17.59
CA GLN A 149 -6.26 -20.39 17.47
C GLN A 149 -4.92 -19.77 17.88
N PRO A 150 -3.90 -20.57 18.25
CA PRO A 150 -2.57 -20.07 18.56
C PRO A 150 -1.96 -19.27 17.40
N ALA A 151 -1.33 -18.13 17.72
CA ALA A 151 -0.76 -17.22 16.73
C ALA A 151 0.76 -17.05 16.90
N VAL A 152 1.46 -16.87 15.77
CA VAL A 152 2.90 -16.51 15.79
C VAL A 152 3.07 -15.04 16.18
N VAL A 153 2.19 -14.18 15.68
CA VAL A 153 2.03 -12.79 16.13
C VAL A 153 0.53 -12.44 16.13
N PRO A 154 0.06 -11.65 17.12
CA PRO A 154 0.81 -11.13 18.25
C PRO A 154 1.11 -12.22 19.28
N SER A 155 2.28 -12.14 19.90
CA SER A 155 2.79 -13.15 20.84
C SER A 155 3.67 -12.50 21.90
N ARG A 156 3.92 -13.16 23.04
CA ARG A 156 4.87 -12.63 24.04
C ARG A 156 6.25 -12.53 23.41
N ALA A 157 7.00 -11.51 23.83
CA ALA A 157 8.42 -11.44 23.54
C ALA A 157 9.25 -12.29 24.52
N GLU A 158 8.82 -12.38 25.78
CA GLU A 158 9.58 -13.01 26.87
C GLU A 158 8.67 -13.75 27.90
N PRO A 159 8.80 -15.08 28.06
CA PRO A 159 9.38 -15.99 27.05
C PRO A 159 8.60 -15.87 25.74
N ALA A 160 9.27 -16.08 24.60
CA ALA A 160 8.64 -15.94 23.30
C ALA A 160 7.61 -17.06 23.05
N GLY A 161 6.41 -16.70 22.59
CA GLY A 161 5.37 -17.68 22.28
C GLY A 161 3.95 -17.13 22.36
N ASP A 162 2.99 -17.93 21.90
CA ASP A 162 1.55 -17.62 21.99
C ASP A 162 1.16 -17.32 23.44
N ASP A 163 0.30 -16.33 23.62
CA ASP A 163 -0.32 -16.00 24.90
C ASP A 163 -1.79 -15.66 24.65
N PRO A 164 -2.73 -16.45 25.22
CA PRO A 164 -4.16 -16.25 25.02
C PRO A 164 -4.65 -14.84 25.38
N ALA A 165 -4.06 -14.19 26.39
CA ALA A 165 -4.47 -12.85 26.81
C ALA A 165 -3.97 -11.77 25.82
N VAL A 166 -2.81 -12.01 25.20
CA VAL A 166 -2.31 -11.17 24.09
C VAL A 166 -3.20 -11.32 22.84
N ARG A 167 -3.60 -12.55 22.50
CA ARG A 167 -4.54 -12.81 21.40
C ARG A 167 -5.91 -12.21 21.64
N GLU A 168 -6.48 -12.37 22.82
CA GLU A 168 -7.79 -11.80 23.17
C GLU A 168 -7.79 -10.27 23.06
N ARG A 169 -6.69 -9.62 23.49
CA ARG A 169 -6.52 -8.18 23.28
C ARG A 169 -6.61 -7.81 21.80
N ALA A 170 -5.94 -8.56 20.93
CA ALA A 170 -5.95 -8.31 19.49
C ALA A 170 -7.32 -8.62 18.85
N ALA A 171 -7.97 -9.71 19.26
CA ALA A 171 -9.31 -10.08 18.84
C ALA A 171 -10.33 -8.98 19.16
N ARG A 172 -10.25 -8.39 20.35
CA ARG A 172 -11.09 -7.25 20.73
C ARG A 172 -10.90 -6.01 19.86
N ILE A 173 -9.66 -5.74 19.40
CA ILE A 173 -9.40 -4.63 18.48
C ILE A 173 -10.03 -4.92 17.12
N ALA A 174 -9.80 -6.12 16.57
CA ALA A 174 -10.35 -6.55 15.28
C ALA A 174 -11.89 -6.54 15.27
N ARG A 175 -12.50 -7.07 16.35
CA ARG A 175 -13.94 -7.10 16.57
C ARG A 175 -14.53 -5.69 16.53
N ARG A 176 -14.04 -4.78 17.38
CA ARG A 176 -14.51 -3.39 17.46
C ARG A 176 -14.55 -2.68 16.11
N HIS A 177 -13.50 -2.81 15.30
CA HIS A 177 -13.45 -2.11 14.01
C HIS A 177 -14.32 -2.79 12.96
N THR A 178 -14.41 -4.12 12.99
CA THR A 178 -15.22 -4.89 12.05
C THR A 178 -16.73 -4.70 12.32
N GLU A 179 -17.17 -4.75 13.59
CA GLU A 179 -18.55 -4.44 13.99
C GLU A 179 -18.98 -3.05 13.51
N ALA A 180 -18.13 -2.04 13.75
CA ALA A 180 -18.44 -0.67 13.35
C ALA A 180 -18.59 -0.50 11.83
N ILE A 181 -17.85 -1.28 11.02
CA ILE A 181 -18.04 -1.32 9.56
C ILE A 181 -19.42 -1.92 9.24
N VAL A 182 -19.74 -3.09 9.80
CA VAL A 182 -21.03 -3.77 9.56
C VAL A 182 -22.20 -2.87 9.91
N GLU A 183 -22.15 -2.23 11.09
CA GLU A 183 -23.19 -1.31 11.54
C GLU A 183 -23.31 -0.10 10.61
N SER A 184 -22.19 0.54 10.27
CA SER A 184 -22.21 1.75 9.43
C SER A 184 -22.72 1.47 8.02
N VAL A 185 -22.36 0.33 7.43
CA VAL A 185 -22.81 -0.07 6.09
C VAL A 185 -24.26 -0.55 6.12
N GLY A 186 -24.63 -1.36 7.10
CA GLY A 186 -26.00 -1.87 7.28
C GLY A 186 -27.01 -0.76 7.59
N GLU A 187 -26.59 0.30 8.28
CA GLU A 187 -27.40 1.49 8.51
C GLU A 187 -27.82 2.16 7.19
N LEU A 188 -26.94 2.23 6.19
CA LEU A 188 -27.28 2.82 4.89
C LEU A 188 -28.41 2.08 4.17
N ALA A 189 -28.41 0.75 4.23
CA ALA A 189 -29.51 -0.07 3.71
C ALA A 189 -30.79 0.13 4.54
N THR A 190 -30.67 0.15 5.87
CA THR A 190 -31.80 0.36 6.79
C THR A 190 -32.49 1.70 6.56
N LEU A 191 -31.71 2.75 6.30
CA LEU A 191 -32.22 4.10 5.98
C LEU A 191 -32.71 4.23 4.52
N GLY A 192 -32.55 3.20 3.69
CA GLY A 192 -32.91 3.22 2.28
C GLY A 192 -32.03 4.15 1.41
N LEU A 193 -30.83 4.50 1.90
CA LEU A 193 -29.89 5.36 1.19
C LEU A 193 -29.12 4.62 0.09
N VAL A 194 -28.96 3.31 0.24
CA VAL A 194 -28.33 2.41 -0.73
C VAL A 194 -29.21 1.18 -0.89
N ARG A 195 -29.49 0.74 -2.13
CA ARG A 195 -30.44 -0.36 -2.38
C ARG A 195 -29.93 -1.70 -1.83
N ASN A 196 -28.63 -1.95 -1.97
CA ASN A 196 -27.99 -3.16 -1.49
C ASN A 196 -26.66 -2.80 -0.82
N ALA A 197 -26.55 -2.96 0.49
CA ALA A 197 -25.33 -2.71 1.24
C ALA A 197 -25.02 -3.93 2.12
N THR A 198 -23.93 -4.64 1.83
CA THR A 198 -23.51 -5.84 2.58
C THR A 198 -22.10 -5.71 3.11
N THR A 199 -21.86 -6.35 4.24
CA THR A 199 -20.52 -6.57 4.79
C THR A 199 -20.46 -7.99 5.30
N ASP A 200 -19.70 -8.83 4.59
CA ASP A 200 -19.49 -10.23 4.93
C ASP A 200 -18.10 -10.39 5.53
N ILE A 201 -17.99 -11.23 6.57
CA ILE A 201 -16.72 -11.43 7.28
C ILE A 201 -16.44 -12.92 7.40
N ARG A 202 -15.20 -13.29 7.10
CA ARG A 202 -14.69 -14.64 7.32
C ARG A 202 -13.34 -14.60 8.03
N ALA A 203 -13.08 -15.61 8.84
CA ALA A 203 -11.81 -15.83 9.52
C ALA A 203 -11.14 -17.11 9.01
N TYR A 204 -9.81 -17.15 9.07
CA TYR A 204 -9.04 -18.35 8.70
C TYR A 204 -7.75 -18.47 9.54
N GLY A 205 -7.30 -19.71 9.74
CA GLY A 205 -6.11 -20.00 10.52
C GLY A 205 -4.84 -19.58 9.79
N THR A 206 -4.27 -18.43 10.15
CA THR A 206 -3.02 -17.94 9.58
C THR A 206 -2.32 -16.94 10.51
N THR A 207 -1.07 -16.64 10.21
CA THR A 207 -0.40 -15.43 10.68
C THR A 207 -0.43 -14.40 9.55
N VAL A 208 -1.26 -13.36 9.71
CA VAL A 208 -1.37 -12.31 8.69
C VAL A 208 -0.17 -11.36 8.78
N LEU A 209 0.75 -11.48 7.82
CA LEU A 209 1.96 -10.65 7.70
C LEU A 209 1.87 -9.61 6.57
N SER A 210 0.70 -9.47 5.95
CA SER A 210 0.42 -8.47 4.94
C SER A 210 -1.00 -7.93 5.06
N LYS A 211 -1.22 -6.75 4.49
CA LYS A 211 -2.55 -6.20 4.23
C LYS A 211 -2.79 -6.14 2.73
N LEU A 212 -4.01 -6.47 2.34
CA LEU A 212 -4.49 -6.43 0.97
C LEU A 212 -5.83 -5.70 0.96
N TYR A 213 -5.97 -4.75 0.04
CA TYR A 213 -7.23 -4.16 -0.37
C TYR A 213 -7.39 -4.43 -1.85
N ILE A 214 -8.56 -4.89 -2.27
CA ILE A 214 -8.97 -4.92 -3.66
C ILE A 214 -10.20 -4.03 -3.76
N LEU A 215 -10.09 -2.92 -4.49
CA LEU A 215 -11.19 -2.00 -4.73
C LEU A 215 -11.72 -2.27 -6.13
N ASN A 216 -13.04 -2.39 -6.28
CA ASN A 216 -13.75 -2.52 -7.55
C ASN A 216 -13.21 -3.58 -8.55
N ARG A 217 -12.42 -4.53 -8.03
CA ARG A 217 -11.68 -5.58 -8.78
C ARG A 217 -10.70 -5.05 -9.82
N ASP A 218 -10.40 -3.76 -9.79
CA ASP A 218 -9.50 -3.08 -10.73
C ASP A 218 -8.30 -2.42 -10.05
N GLU A 219 -8.37 -2.16 -8.74
CA GLU A 219 -7.26 -1.61 -7.96
C GLU A 219 -6.89 -2.50 -6.78
N VAL A 220 -5.58 -2.64 -6.53
CA VAL A 220 -5.02 -3.36 -5.40
C VAL A 220 -4.05 -2.52 -4.61
N PHE A 221 -4.21 -2.53 -3.28
CA PHE A 221 -3.24 -1.99 -2.33
C PHE A 221 -2.68 -3.13 -1.48
N PHE A 222 -1.36 -3.30 -1.52
CA PHE A 222 -0.68 -4.36 -0.79
C PHE A 222 0.40 -3.78 0.12
N GLY A 223 0.55 -4.30 1.33
CA GLY A 223 1.62 -3.87 2.24
C GLY A 223 2.06 -4.98 3.19
N PHE A 224 3.34 -5.06 3.49
CA PHE A 224 3.88 -6.04 4.45
C PHE A 224 3.85 -5.44 5.86
N TYR A 225 3.32 -6.20 6.82
CA TYR A 225 3.40 -5.83 8.22
C TYR A 225 4.80 -6.13 8.76
N PRO A 226 5.57 -5.12 9.23
CA PRO A 226 6.79 -5.38 9.97
C PRO A 226 6.42 -5.98 11.33
N VAL A 227 7.12 -7.04 11.71
CA VAL A 227 7.06 -7.58 13.07
C VAL A 227 7.97 -6.73 13.95
N VAL A 228 7.41 -6.12 14.98
CA VAL A 228 8.12 -5.22 15.88
C VAL A 228 7.93 -5.67 17.32
N ARG A 229 8.92 -5.39 18.17
CA ARG A 229 8.78 -5.53 19.61
C ARG A 229 8.04 -4.32 20.16
N ASN A 230 6.94 -4.54 20.87
CA ASN A 230 6.14 -3.51 21.52
C ASN A 230 5.84 -3.90 22.97
N THR A 231 5.45 -2.94 23.80
CA THR A 231 4.93 -3.21 25.15
C THR A 231 3.48 -2.77 25.21
N VAL A 232 2.59 -3.71 25.52
CA VAL A 232 1.15 -3.47 25.59
C VAL A 232 0.63 -3.70 27.00
N SER A 233 -0.52 -3.08 27.32
CA SER A 233 -1.24 -3.39 28.55
C SER A 233 -2.17 -4.59 28.33
N VAL A 234 -1.95 -5.67 29.06
CA VAL A 234 -2.83 -6.86 29.15
C VAL A 234 -3.21 -7.01 30.62
N GLU A 235 -4.51 -7.03 30.94
CA GLU A 235 -4.99 -7.13 32.33
C GLU A 235 -4.34 -6.13 33.31
N LYS A 236 -4.09 -4.89 32.83
CA LYS A 236 -3.40 -3.80 33.56
C LYS A 236 -1.91 -4.05 33.84
N GLN A 237 -1.31 -5.09 33.26
CA GLN A 237 0.11 -5.37 33.32
C GLN A 237 0.80 -4.99 32.01
N ALA A 238 2.01 -4.45 32.11
CA ALA A 238 2.85 -4.20 30.95
C ALA A 238 3.45 -5.53 30.45
N VAL A 239 3.07 -5.94 29.26
CA VAL A 239 3.53 -7.20 28.64
C VAL A 239 4.31 -6.86 27.36
N PRO A 240 5.60 -7.23 27.28
CA PRO A 240 6.36 -7.11 26.04
C PRO A 240 5.90 -8.19 25.05
N ILE A 241 5.56 -7.78 23.83
CA ILE A 241 5.04 -8.62 22.76
C ILE A 241 5.82 -8.41 21.45
N PHE A 242 5.79 -9.40 20.57
CA PHE A 242 5.97 -9.18 19.14
C PHE A 242 4.60 -8.93 18.51
N ASP A 243 4.48 -7.86 17.73
CA ASP A 243 3.23 -7.40 17.13
C ASP A 243 3.44 -6.97 15.67
N VAL A 244 2.36 -6.81 14.93
CA VAL A 244 2.33 -6.25 13.58
C VAL A 244 1.95 -4.77 13.65
N LEU A 245 2.79 -3.89 13.12
CA LEU A 245 2.43 -2.47 13.00
C LEU A 245 1.60 -2.28 11.73
N GLY A 246 0.32 -1.91 11.84
CA GLY A 246 -0.57 -1.86 10.67
C GLY A 246 -0.86 -0.48 10.07
N LYS A 247 -0.92 0.56 10.91
CA LYS A 247 -1.47 1.87 10.54
C LYS A 247 -0.60 2.67 9.56
N ASP A 248 0.73 2.61 9.72
CA ASP A 248 1.68 3.41 8.95
C ASP A 248 2.49 2.58 7.94
N VAL A 249 2.06 1.35 7.66
CA VAL A 249 2.72 0.49 6.68
C VAL A 249 2.53 1.06 5.27
N PRO A 250 3.64 1.26 4.52
CA PRO A 250 3.59 1.57 3.10
C PRO A 250 2.67 0.65 2.32
N LEU A 251 1.81 1.24 1.48
CA LEU A 251 0.98 0.51 0.54
C LEU A 251 1.52 0.68 -0.87
N PHE A 252 1.83 -0.45 -1.51
CA PHE A 252 2.10 -0.55 -2.93
C PHE A 252 0.77 -0.62 -3.66
N HIS A 253 0.65 0.15 -4.74
CA HIS A 253 -0.59 0.26 -5.50
C HIS A 253 -0.41 -0.25 -6.92
N TYR A 254 -1.37 -1.05 -7.33
CA TYR A 254 -1.47 -1.66 -8.64
C TYR A 254 -2.89 -1.44 -9.15
N ALA A 255 -3.05 -1.07 -10.41
CA ALA A 255 -4.34 -0.84 -11.02
C ALA A 255 -4.35 -1.45 -12.42
N THR A 256 -5.52 -1.89 -12.89
CA THR A 256 -5.65 -2.40 -14.25
C THR A 256 -5.51 -1.28 -15.26
N THR A 257 -4.59 -1.41 -16.22
CA THR A 257 -4.44 -0.48 -17.35
C THR A 257 -5.10 -1.01 -18.62
N GLY A 258 -5.38 -2.32 -18.69
CA GLY A 258 -5.91 -2.97 -19.89
C GLY A 258 -4.84 -3.31 -20.93
N ASP A 259 -3.56 -3.10 -20.59
CA ASP A 259 -2.44 -3.40 -21.48
C ASP A 259 -2.01 -4.87 -21.34
N VAL A 260 -1.95 -5.57 -22.48
CA VAL A 260 -1.57 -6.99 -22.50
C VAL A 260 -0.15 -7.18 -21.96
N GLY A 261 -0.05 -7.87 -20.82
CA GLY A 261 1.23 -8.21 -20.20
C GLY A 261 1.73 -7.18 -19.17
N ASP A 262 0.89 -6.21 -18.78
CA ASP A 262 1.21 -5.33 -17.66
C ASP A 262 1.32 -6.11 -16.33
N ALA A 263 2.34 -5.77 -15.54
CA ALA A 263 2.61 -6.44 -14.27
C ALA A 263 1.58 -6.07 -13.18
N GLY A 264 1.00 -4.87 -13.25
CA GLY A 264 -0.09 -4.42 -12.40
C GLY A 264 -1.37 -5.20 -12.66
N ASP A 265 -1.78 -5.34 -13.93
CA ASP A 265 -2.93 -6.17 -14.33
C ASP A 265 -2.81 -7.60 -13.79
N GLN A 266 -1.64 -8.22 -13.96
CA GLN A 266 -1.38 -9.56 -13.42
C GLN A 266 -1.46 -9.58 -11.90
N PHE A 267 -0.91 -8.57 -11.20
CA PHE A 267 -0.95 -8.51 -9.75
C PHE A 267 -2.38 -8.36 -9.21
N VAL A 268 -3.20 -7.52 -9.85
CA VAL A 268 -4.63 -7.36 -9.51
C VAL A 268 -5.35 -8.71 -9.68
N GLN A 269 -5.17 -9.37 -10.82
CA GLN A 269 -5.80 -10.66 -11.10
C GLN A 269 -5.39 -11.74 -10.08
N GLN A 270 -4.09 -11.86 -9.80
CA GLN A 270 -3.60 -12.87 -8.85
C GLN A 270 -4.04 -12.57 -7.41
N SER A 271 -4.15 -11.30 -7.02
CA SER A 271 -4.65 -10.89 -5.71
C SER A 271 -6.12 -11.26 -5.53
N GLN A 272 -6.95 -11.01 -6.56
CA GLN A 272 -8.36 -11.43 -6.56
C GLN A 272 -8.49 -12.96 -6.48
N ALA A 273 -7.75 -13.69 -7.32
CA ALA A 273 -7.77 -15.15 -7.32
C ALA A 273 -7.33 -15.74 -5.97
N TRP A 274 -6.31 -15.15 -5.34
CA TRP A 274 -5.89 -15.52 -3.99
C TRP A 274 -6.98 -15.24 -2.95
N PHE A 275 -7.58 -14.05 -2.97
CA PHE A 275 -8.63 -13.67 -2.02
C PHE A 275 -9.82 -14.64 -2.12
N ASP A 276 -10.32 -14.87 -3.32
CA ASP A 276 -11.45 -15.78 -3.57
C ASP A 276 -11.11 -17.22 -3.20
N SER A 277 -9.89 -17.68 -3.50
CA SER A 277 -9.44 -19.01 -3.08
C SER A 277 -9.50 -19.19 -1.57
N ILE A 278 -9.04 -18.23 -0.77
CA ILE A 278 -9.10 -18.32 0.69
C ILE A 278 -10.56 -18.21 1.16
N TRP A 279 -11.28 -17.22 0.63
CA TRP A 279 -12.68 -16.94 0.95
C TRP A 279 -13.55 -18.18 0.78
N ASP A 280 -13.47 -18.85 -0.37
CA ASP A 280 -14.37 -19.94 -0.74
C ASP A 280 -13.97 -21.32 -0.19
N THR A 281 -12.76 -21.47 0.36
CA THR A 281 -12.25 -22.79 0.77
C THR A 281 -12.04 -22.94 2.27
N ILE A 282 -11.05 -22.24 2.82
CA ILE A 282 -10.55 -22.46 4.19
C ILE A 282 -11.05 -21.42 5.18
N ALA A 283 -11.63 -20.32 4.70
CA ALA A 283 -12.22 -19.30 5.55
C ALA A 283 -13.62 -19.71 6.00
N HIS A 284 -13.93 -19.49 7.27
CA HIS A 284 -15.23 -19.74 7.87
C HIS A 284 -15.91 -18.43 8.25
N GLU A 285 -17.24 -18.42 8.28
CA GLU A 285 -18.02 -17.25 8.70
C GLU A 285 -17.59 -16.77 10.08
N TYR A 286 -17.37 -15.46 10.21
CA TYR A 286 -16.96 -14.82 11.45
C TYR A 286 -18.02 -13.81 11.84
N ASN A 287 -18.73 -14.12 12.94
CA ASN A 287 -19.67 -13.19 13.56
C ASN A 287 -18.92 -12.48 14.69
N PRO A 288 -18.52 -11.21 14.50
CA PRO A 288 -17.80 -10.46 15.51
C PRO A 288 -18.60 -10.35 16.82
#